data_AF-A0A3D3B6R2-F1
#
_entry.id   AF-A0A3D3B6R2-F1
#
_cell.length_a   1.000
_cell.length_b   1.000
_cell.length_c   1.000
_cell.angle_alpha   90.00
_cell.angle_beta   90.00
_cell.angle_gamma   90.00
#
_symmetry.space_group_name_H-M   'P 1'
#
loop_
_entity.id
_entity.type
_entity.pdbx_description
1 polymer ?
#
loop_
_entity_poly.entity_id
_entity_poly.type
_entity_poly.pdbx_seq_one_letter_code
_entity_poly.pdbx_strand_id
1 'polypeptide(L)'
;MHVLSEHQGVTLGSDMQPDGDYRVLLAVMANVFVAIRAADNIKKTAILADIFHNVPARMANHHRAEDIEREIYSRAADFDCERYVDAMFTSVRSASK
;
A
#
# COMPACT_ATOMS: atom_id res chain seq x y z
N MET A 1 6.63 21.60 -51.62
CA MET A 1 5.32 21.33 -50.99
C MET A 1 5.12 19.81 -51.05
N HIS A 2 5.60 19.10 -50.03
CA HIS A 2 5.26 17.70 -49.78
C HIS A 2 5.22 17.54 -48.26
N VAL A 3 4.22 16.79 -47.83
CA VAL A 3 3.48 16.95 -46.58
C VAL A 3 4.25 16.31 -45.42
N LEU A 4 4.56 17.10 -44.39
CA LEU A 4 4.98 16.62 -43.07
C LEU A 4 3.73 16.49 -42.20
N SER A 5 3.25 15.26 -41.99
CA SER A 5 2.28 14.85 -40.97
C SER A 5 2.12 13.33 -41.16
N GLU A 6 2.23 12.43 -40.18
CA GLU A 6 1.66 12.44 -38.84
C GLU A 6 2.58 11.62 -37.91
N HIS A 7 3.18 12.26 -36.91
CA HIS A 7 3.55 11.52 -35.70
C HIS A 7 2.25 11.30 -34.93
N GLN A 8 1.65 10.13 -35.09
CA GLN A 8 0.59 9.68 -34.18
C GLN A 8 1.21 9.55 -32.79
N GLY A 9 0.93 10.56 -31.97
CA GLY A 9 1.24 10.56 -30.56
C GLY A 9 0.58 9.35 -29.92
N VAL A 10 1.40 8.50 -29.31
CA VAL A 10 0.91 7.54 -28.34
C VAL A 10 0.33 8.37 -27.20
N THR A 11 -0.99 8.43 -27.12
CA THR A 11 -1.70 8.91 -25.94
C THR A 11 -1.37 7.93 -24.81
N LEU A 12 -0.29 8.21 -24.09
CA LEU A 12 -0.09 7.66 -22.75
C LEU A 12 -1.30 8.11 -21.95
N GLY A 13 -2.23 7.19 -21.73
CA GLY A 13 -3.44 7.42 -20.94
C GLY A 13 -3.07 8.16 -19.66
N SER A 14 -3.70 9.31 -19.48
CA SER A 14 -3.45 10.25 -18.39
C SER A 14 -4.11 9.78 -17.09
N ASP A 15 -3.85 8.54 -16.65
CA ASP A 15 -4.47 7.97 -15.44
C ASP A 15 -3.47 7.77 -14.30
N MET A 16 -2.29 8.39 -14.37
CA MET A 16 -1.41 8.49 -13.20
C MET A 16 -1.76 9.76 -12.41
N GLN A 17 -2.70 9.62 -11.47
CA GLN A 17 -2.86 10.54 -10.34
C GLN A 17 -2.13 9.91 -9.14
N PRO A 18 -0.85 10.24 -8.88
CA PRO A 18 -0.02 9.49 -7.93
C PRO A 18 -0.26 9.86 -6.46
N ASP A 19 -0.99 10.93 -6.19
CA ASP A 19 -0.89 11.60 -4.89
C ASP A 19 -2.05 11.23 -3.93
N GLY A 20 -3.13 10.64 -4.46
CA GLY A 20 -4.28 10.17 -3.67
C GLY A 20 -4.23 8.69 -3.27
N ASP A 21 -3.36 7.89 -3.90
CA ASP A 21 -3.49 6.43 -3.93
C ASP A 21 -3.06 5.75 -2.62
N TYR A 22 -2.11 6.36 -1.89
CA TYR A 22 -1.55 5.73 -0.69
C TYR A 22 -2.19 6.15 0.62
N ARG A 23 -3.26 6.96 0.61
CA ARG A 23 -3.86 7.48 1.86
C ARG A 23 -4.25 6.36 2.83
N VAL A 24 -4.85 5.29 2.32
CA VAL A 24 -5.23 4.13 3.13
C VAL A 24 -3.99 3.43 3.67
N LEU A 25 -2.97 3.18 2.83
CA LEU A 25 -1.72 2.54 3.24
C LEU A 25 -0.99 3.36 4.31
N LEU A 26 -0.90 4.67 4.16
CA LEU A 26 -0.29 5.57 5.15
C LEU A 26 -1.01 5.51 6.50
N ALA A 27 -2.34 5.54 6.50
CA ALA A 27 -3.14 5.44 7.72
C ALA A 27 -3.01 4.05 8.38
N VAL A 28 -2.96 2.97 7.58
CA VAL A 28 -2.68 1.62 8.10
C VAL A 28 -1.26 1.56 8.69
N MET A 29 -0.25 2.11 8.02
CA MET A 29 1.13 2.18 8.53
C MET A 29 1.20 2.92 9.87
N ALA A 30 0.45 4.01 10.03
CA ALA A 30 0.35 4.71 11.31
C ALA A 30 -0.21 3.79 12.42
N ASN A 31 -1.28 3.05 12.13
CA ASN A 31 -1.85 2.09 13.07
C ASN A 31 -0.86 0.95 13.41
N VAL A 32 -0.09 0.48 12.43
CA VAL A 32 0.95 -0.55 12.63
C VAL A 32 2.05 -0.03 13.57
N PHE A 33 2.52 1.20 13.39
CA PHE A 33 3.52 1.78 14.29
C PHE A 33 3.00 1.95 15.71
N VAL A 34 1.73 2.35 15.88
CA VAL A 34 1.08 2.40 17.20
C VAL A 34 1.00 1.01 17.82
N ALA A 35 0.58 0.00 17.04
CA ALA A 35 0.49 -1.38 17.51
C ALA A 35 1.85 -1.96 17.93
N ILE A 36 2.90 -1.71 17.15
CA ILE A 36 4.28 -2.10 17.47
C ILE A 36 4.75 -1.43 18.77
N ARG A 37 4.50 -0.12 18.92
CA ARG A 37 4.90 0.63 20.12
C ARG A 37 4.15 0.17 21.37
N ALA A 38 2.89 -0.23 21.23
CA ALA A 38 2.04 -0.68 22.33
C ALA A 38 2.18 -2.19 22.63
N ALA A 39 2.93 -2.94 21.82
CA ALA A 39 3.05 -4.37 21.99
C ALA A 39 4.03 -4.73 23.12
N ASP A 40 3.52 -5.45 24.13
CA ASP A 40 4.34 -6.03 25.19
C ASP A 40 5.07 -7.33 24.76
N ASN A 41 4.86 -7.76 23.51
CA ASN A 41 5.35 -9.03 22.99
C ASN A 41 6.18 -8.82 21.71
N ILE A 42 7.48 -9.10 21.81
CA ILE A 42 8.44 -8.98 20.72
C ILE A 42 8.06 -9.81 19.47
N LYS A 43 7.42 -10.97 19.66
CA LYS A 43 6.97 -11.82 18.55
C LYS A 43 5.90 -11.12 17.71
N LYS A 44 4.96 -10.42 18.35
CA LYS A 44 3.91 -9.68 17.63
C LYS A 44 4.50 -8.51 16.85
N THR A 45 5.46 -7.80 17.47
CA THR A 45 6.19 -6.71 16.82
C THR A 45 6.97 -7.20 15.60
N ALA A 46 7.68 -8.33 15.71
CA ALA A 46 8.42 -8.91 14.59
C ALA A 46 7.50 -9.27 13.42
N ILE A 47 6.37 -9.94 13.68
CA ILE A 47 5.39 -10.29 12.64
C ILE A 47 4.88 -9.04 11.91
N LEU A 48 4.50 -7.98 12.65
CA LEU A 48 4.03 -6.74 12.02
C LEU A 48 5.12 -6.04 11.22
N ALA A 49 6.37 -6.04 11.70
CA ALA A 49 7.49 -5.53 10.94
C ALA A 49 7.70 -6.33 9.64
N ASP A 50 7.69 -7.66 9.71
CA ASP A 50 7.88 -8.54 8.56
C ASP A 50 6.79 -8.32 7.49
N ILE A 51 5.54 -8.11 7.90
CA ILE A 51 4.44 -7.85 6.97
C ILE A 51 4.58 -6.47 6.28
N PHE A 52 4.91 -5.42 7.03
CA PHE A 52 4.79 -4.03 6.57
C PHE A 52 6.12 -3.36 6.16
N HIS A 53 7.29 -3.94 6.43
CA HIS A 53 8.59 -3.26 6.24
C HIS A 53 8.85 -2.76 4.81
N ASN A 54 8.30 -3.44 3.79
CA ASN A 54 8.53 -3.07 2.39
C ASN A 54 7.58 -1.99 1.87
N VAL A 55 6.51 -1.68 2.60
CA VAL A 55 5.48 -0.71 2.16
C VAL A 55 6.10 0.66 1.81
N PRO A 56 6.98 1.27 2.64
CA PRO A 56 7.59 2.55 2.29
C PRO A 56 8.41 2.50 1.00
N ALA A 57 9.20 1.44 0.82
CA ALA A 57 10.03 1.27 -0.38
C ALA A 57 9.18 1.08 -1.63
N ARG A 58 8.07 0.33 -1.53
CA ARG A 58 7.14 0.13 -2.64
C ARG A 58 6.43 1.42 -3.04
N MET A 59 5.99 2.20 -2.05
CA MET A 59 5.38 3.52 -2.29
C MET A 59 6.36 4.47 -2.97
N ALA A 60 7.61 4.52 -2.50
CA ALA A 60 8.67 5.35 -3.07
C ALA A 60 9.02 4.93 -4.52
N ASN A 61 8.84 3.66 -4.87
CA ASN A 61 9.01 3.14 -6.22
C ASN A 61 7.74 3.25 -7.09
N HIS A 62 6.72 3.98 -6.64
CA HIS A 62 5.46 4.20 -7.37
C HIS A 62 4.70 2.91 -7.74
N HIS A 63 4.80 1.87 -6.90
CA HIS A 63 3.95 0.69 -7.05
C HIS A 63 2.50 1.02 -6.74
N ARG A 64 1.55 0.51 -7.53
CA ARG A 64 0.12 0.73 -7.30
C ARG A 64 -0.30 0.31 -5.88
N ALA A 65 -1.20 1.08 -5.27
CA ALA A 65 -1.65 0.79 -3.90
C ALA A 65 -2.26 -0.62 -3.76
N GLU A 66 -2.98 -1.10 -4.77
CA GLU A 66 -3.60 -2.43 -4.73
C GLU A 66 -2.57 -3.57 -4.80
N ASP A 67 -1.44 -3.34 -5.47
CA ASP A 67 -0.34 -4.30 -5.55
C ASP A 67 0.40 -4.39 -4.20
N ILE A 68 0.60 -3.25 -3.54
CA ILE A 68 1.17 -3.18 -2.20
C ILE A 68 0.24 -3.88 -1.19
N GLU A 69 -1.06 -3.61 -1.26
CA GLU A 69 -2.06 -4.26 -0.38
C GLU A 69 -2.07 -5.78 -0.56
N ARG A 70 -2.07 -6.27 -1.81
CA ARG A 70 -1.99 -7.70 -2.09
C ARG A 70 -0.74 -8.35 -1.50
N GLU A 71 0.40 -7.67 -1.57
CA GLU A 71 1.65 -8.13 -0.97
C GLU A 71 1.58 -8.17 0.57
N ILE A 72 0.96 -7.19 1.20
CA ILE A 72 0.70 -7.17 2.65
C ILE A 72 -0.13 -8.40 3.05
N TYR A 73 -1.25 -8.66 2.36
CA TYR A 73 -2.09 -9.83 2.66
C TYR A 73 -1.37 -11.15 2.41
N SER A 74 -0.54 -11.24 1.36
CA SER A 74 0.29 -12.42 1.11
C SER A 74 1.23 -12.71 2.27
N ARG A 75 1.91 -11.68 2.81
CA ARG A 75 2.77 -11.86 3.98
C ARG A 75 2.00 -12.16 5.26
N ALA A 76 0.82 -11.57 5.40
CA ALA A 76 -0.03 -11.83 6.55
C ALA A 76 -0.46 -13.31 6.62
N ALA A 77 -0.66 -13.94 5.47
CA ALA A 77 -0.97 -15.37 5.34
C ALA A 77 0.19 -16.26 5.79
N ASP A 78 1.44 -15.86 5.56
CA ASP A 78 2.63 -16.59 6.06
C ASP A 78 2.67 -16.69 7.60
N PHE A 79 1.88 -15.86 8.29
CA PHE A 79 1.77 -15.80 9.76
C PHE A 79 0.36 -16.04 10.30
N ASP A 80 -0.59 -16.51 9.47
CA ASP A 80 -2.01 -16.75 9.83
C ASP A 80 -2.69 -15.52 10.50
N CYS A 81 -2.39 -14.31 10.02
CA CYS A 81 -2.85 -13.06 10.65
C CYS A 81 -3.62 -12.11 9.71
N GLU A 82 -4.12 -12.62 8.59
CA GLU A 82 -4.88 -11.88 7.58
C GLU A 82 -6.09 -11.17 8.18
N ARG A 83 -6.80 -11.82 9.12
CA ARG A 83 -7.94 -11.22 9.82
C ARG A 83 -7.56 -9.97 10.62
N TYR A 84 -6.36 -9.93 11.16
CA TYR A 84 -5.88 -8.79 11.93
C TYR A 84 -5.55 -7.62 11.01
N VAL A 85 -4.86 -7.92 9.90
CA VAL A 85 -4.59 -6.95 8.84
C VAL A 85 -5.89 -6.41 8.24
N ASP A 86 -6.86 -7.28 7.96
CA ASP A 86 -8.16 -6.90 7.41
C ASP A 86 -8.92 -5.94 8.32
N ALA A 87 -8.87 -6.17 9.64
CA ALA A 87 -9.46 -5.27 10.62
C ALA A 87 -8.81 -3.87 10.59
N MET A 88 -7.49 -3.77 10.39
CA MET A 88 -6.80 -2.48 10.25
C MET A 88 -7.26 -1.73 9.01
N PHE A 89 -7.31 -2.38 7.85
CA PHE A 89 -7.78 -1.77 6.61
C PHE A 89 -9.25 -1.36 6.70
N THR A 90 -10.11 -2.23 7.24
CA THR A 90 -11.53 -1.95 7.44
C THR A 90 -11.74 -0.76 8.36
N SER A 91 -11.00 -0.66 9.46
CA SER A 91 -11.05 0.48 10.38
C SER A 91 -10.71 1.80 9.68
N VAL A 92 -9.60 1.84 8.93
CA VAL A 92 -9.16 3.03 8.19
C VAL A 92 -10.18 3.45 7.11
N ARG A 93 -10.69 2.48 6.34
CA ARG A 93 -11.67 2.73 5.28
C ARG A 93 -13.00 3.23 5.83
N SER A 94 -13.41 2.73 6.99
CA SER A 94 -14.66 3.14 7.65
C SER A 94 -14.56 4.55 8.24
N ALA A 95 -13.37 4.96 8.69
CA ALA A 95 -13.10 6.31 9.20
C ALA A 95 -12.92 7.36 8.08
N SER A 96 -12.80 6.93 6.82
CA SER A 96 -12.61 7.79 5.64
C SER A 96 -13.92 8.10 4.89
N LYS A 97 -15.07 7.63 5.41
CA LYS A 97 -16.42 7.90 4.89
C LYS A 97 -17.07 9.01 5.69
#